data_AF-A0A0R3WAI5-F1
#
_entry.id   AF-A0A0R3WAI5-F1
#
_cell.length_a   1.000
_cell.length_b   1.000
_cell.length_c   1.000
_cell.angle_alpha   90.00
_cell.angle_beta   90.00
_cell.angle_gamma   90.00
#
_symmetry.space_group_name_H-M   'P 1'
#
loop_
_entity.id
_entity.type
_entity.pdbx_description
1 polymer ?
#
loop_
_entity_poly.entity_id
_entity_poly.type
_entity_poly.pdbx_seq_one_letter_code
_entity_poly.pdbx_strand_id
1 'polypeptide(L)'
;MELALRICKYLDATVLVNLCEAVPRWKWILHASPFSRVVSNGIEEWKWLDNRLCQLLFDEDANITCTNAALATAYRTQQDATFHRLSHANFTEHTLRPVHCLFLPSISHAGRLRDHVREYQCDMQVMNCAPPTRVYFHVASDATRFHHHWYRLAPTSVRTCLPRFSEVQASEMEVVKRRYFTDYDCVIVDADYGNAYQLYSSDIKDLLCSMTRSQTFITTGILLYIKDLVTNFDCMQEMFWSLGGFQSSPLSQLSANWRIWCNQHQNDFTIDLVEMVRWACLDVFARRSGEALHC
;
A
#
# COMPACT_ATOMS: atom_id res chain seq x y z
N MET A 1 23.32 3.36 -33.01
CA MET A 1 23.51 3.04 -31.57
C MET A 1 23.66 4.31 -30.74
N GLU A 2 24.53 5.25 -31.16
CA GLU A 2 24.76 6.52 -30.46
C GLU A 2 23.50 7.40 -30.28
N LEU A 3 22.63 7.48 -31.29
CA LEU A 3 21.38 8.24 -31.18
C LEU A 3 20.46 7.72 -30.07
N ALA A 4 20.36 6.39 -29.90
CA ALA A 4 19.53 5.79 -28.87
C ALA A 4 20.01 6.16 -27.46
N LEU A 5 21.33 6.09 -27.22
CA LEU A 5 21.93 6.50 -25.94
C LEU A 5 21.73 7.99 -25.66
N ARG A 6 21.83 8.85 -26.70
CA ARG A 6 21.59 10.29 -26.56
C ARG A 6 20.14 10.60 -26.18
N ILE A 7 19.17 9.89 -26.75
CA ILE A 7 17.74 10.01 -26.39
C ILE A 7 17.52 9.56 -24.95
N CYS A 8 18.01 8.35 -24.61
CA CYS A 8 17.79 7.74 -23.30
C CYS A 8 18.34 8.56 -22.13
N LYS A 9 19.36 9.41 -22.36
CA LYS A 9 19.95 10.27 -21.31
C LYS A 9 18.96 11.24 -20.68
N TYR A 10 17.87 11.56 -21.37
CA TYR A 10 16.85 12.51 -20.91
C TYR A 10 15.60 11.83 -20.35
N LEU A 11 15.60 10.51 -20.23
CA LEU A 11 14.45 9.73 -19.77
C LEU A 11 14.61 9.37 -18.30
N ASP A 12 13.51 9.44 -17.55
CA ASP A 12 13.43 8.81 -16.22
C ASP A 12 13.36 7.28 -16.34
N ALA A 13 13.46 6.59 -15.20
CA ALA A 13 13.45 5.13 -15.13
C ALA A 13 12.23 4.50 -15.81
N THR A 14 11.04 5.06 -15.56
CA THR A 14 9.77 4.54 -16.07
C THR A 14 9.70 4.67 -17.60
N VAL A 15 9.97 5.86 -18.13
CA VAL A 15 9.94 6.11 -19.57
C VAL A 15 11.02 5.31 -20.29
N LEU A 16 12.20 5.18 -19.66
CA LEU A 16 13.30 4.38 -20.19
C LEU A 16 12.93 2.90 -20.30
N VAL A 17 12.36 2.30 -19.25
CA VAL A 17 11.93 0.91 -19.24
C VAL A 17 10.83 0.68 -20.27
N ASN A 18 9.80 1.53 -20.30
CA ASN A 18 8.71 1.43 -21.28
C ASN A 18 9.20 1.54 -22.72
N LEU A 19 10.15 2.44 -23.00
CA LEU A 19 10.76 2.56 -24.32
C LEU A 19 11.50 1.28 -24.72
N CYS A 20 12.23 0.66 -23.78
CA CYS A 20 12.95 -0.58 -24.03
C CYS A 20 12.02 -1.80 -24.19
N GLU A 21 10.84 -1.78 -23.55
CA GLU A 21 9.79 -2.78 -23.81
C GLU A 21 9.13 -2.57 -25.18
N ALA A 22 8.83 -1.32 -25.56
CA ALA A 22 8.25 -0.98 -26.87
C ALA A 22 9.22 -1.23 -28.03
N VAL A 23 10.53 -1.08 -27.80
CA VAL A 23 11.59 -1.31 -28.79
C VAL A 23 12.55 -2.38 -28.27
N PRO A 24 12.24 -3.69 -28.41
CA PRO A 24 13.02 -4.76 -27.79
C PRO A 24 14.51 -4.77 -28.16
N ARG A 25 14.87 -4.26 -29.36
CA ARG A 25 16.26 -4.10 -29.80
C ARG A 25 17.07 -3.12 -28.91
N TRP A 26 16.41 -2.35 -28.06
CA TRP A 26 17.03 -1.36 -27.16
C TRP A 26 17.14 -1.88 -25.72
N LYS A 27 16.67 -3.10 -25.40
CA LYS A 27 16.76 -3.67 -24.04
C LYS A 27 18.18 -3.68 -23.46
N TRP A 28 19.21 -3.83 -24.30
CA TRP A 28 20.61 -3.76 -23.87
C TRP A 28 20.98 -2.42 -23.21
N ILE A 29 20.26 -1.33 -23.50
CA ILE A 29 20.50 0.00 -22.91
C ILE A 29 20.27 -0.03 -21.41
N LEU A 30 19.29 -0.80 -20.93
CA LEU A 30 18.99 -0.92 -19.49
C LEU A 30 20.19 -1.44 -18.71
N HIS A 31 21.00 -2.30 -19.31
CA HIS A 31 22.20 -2.89 -18.68
C HIS A 31 23.46 -2.02 -18.82
N ALA A 32 23.43 -0.99 -19.68
CA ALA A 32 24.57 -0.13 -19.90
C ALA A 32 24.65 0.95 -18.82
N SER A 33 25.86 1.27 -18.37
CA SER A 33 26.10 2.48 -17.56
C SER A 33 25.93 3.72 -18.44
N PRO A 34 25.24 4.80 -17.98
CA PRO A 34 24.71 5.02 -16.63
C PRO A 34 23.24 4.58 -16.41
N PHE A 35 22.59 4.02 -17.42
CA PHE A 35 21.14 3.75 -17.44
C PHE A 35 20.71 2.71 -16.42
N SER A 36 21.52 1.70 -16.15
CA SER A 36 21.25 0.72 -15.09
C SER A 36 21.06 1.40 -13.73
N ARG A 37 21.87 2.42 -13.43
CA ARG A 37 21.73 3.23 -12.22
C ARG A 37 20.47 4.09 -12.24
N VAL A 38 20.07 4.63 -13.39
CA VAL A 38 18.81 5.39 -13.50
C VAL A 38 17.63 4.49 -13.12
N VAL A 39 17.60 3.24 -13.60
CA VAL A 39 16.54 2.28 -13.27
C VAL A 39 16.56 1.92 -11.79
N SER A 40 17.73 1.59 -11.23
CA SER A 40 17.87 1.29 -9.80
C SER A 40 17.46 2.48 -8.93
N ASN A 41 17.94 3.68 -9.21
CA ASN A 41 17.57 4.87 -8.44
C ASN A 41 16.06 5.20 -8.57
N GLY A 42 15.42 4.83 -9.69
CA GLY A 42 13.99 5.06 -9.87
C GLY A 42 13.11 4.30 -8.89
N ILE A 43 13.61 3.23 -8.26
CA ILE A 43 12.85 2.44 -7.27
C ILE A 43 12.92 3.03 -5.87
N GLU A 44 13.92 3.87 -5.58
CA GLU A 44 14.20 4.45 -4.25
C GLU A 44 13.00 5.25 -3.71
N GLU A 45 12.28 5.92 -4.61
CA GLU A 45 11.15 6.82 -4.28
C GLU A 45 9.78 6.12 -4.25
N TRP A 46 9.76 4.80 -4.44
CA TRP A 46 8.52 4.04 -4.46
C TRP A 46 7.79 4.11 -3.13
N LYS A 47 6.46 4.26 -3.17
CA LYS A 47 5.63 4.40 -1.95
C LYS A 47 5.05 3.10 -1.41
N TRP A 48 5.10 2.03 -2.21
CA TRP A 48 4.47 0.77 -1.84
C TRP A 48 5.12 -0.41 -2.55
N LEU A 49 5.06 -1.59 -1.95
CA LEU A 49 5.38 -2.88 -2.56
C LEU A 49 4.20 -3.83 -2.36
N ASP A 50 3.92 -4.66 -3.37
CA ASP A 50 2.99 -5.78 -3.26
C ASP A 50 3.74 -7.11 -3.39
N ASN A 51 2.99 -8.21 -3.31
CA ASN A 51 3.56 -9.55 -3.45
C ASN A 51 4.41 -9.71 -4.70
N ARG A 52 3.93 -9.24 -5.86
CA ARG A 52 4.61 -9.41 -7.13
C ARG A 52 5.88 -8.57 -7.22
N LEU A 53 5.86 -7.34 -6.73
CA LEU A 53 7.05 -6.49 -6.65
C LEU A 53 8.10 -7.10 -5.72
N CYS A 54 7.68 -7.62 -4.56
CA CYS A 54 8.60 -8.32 -3.66
C CYS A 54 9.23 -9.53 -4.34
N GLN A 55 8.46 -10.33 -5.11
CA GLN A 55 9.00 -11.49 -5.84
C GLN A 55 10.01 -11.09 -6.92
N LEU A 56 9.77 -9.96 -7.60
CA LEU A 56 10.65 -9.48 -8.64
C LEU A 56 11.94 -8.90 -8.05
N LEU A 57 11.86 -8.20 -6.92
CA LEU A 57 12.98 -7.45 -6.34
C LEU A 57 13.82 -8.27 -5.36
N PHE A 58 13.17 -9.09 -4.54
CA PHE A 58 13.80 -9.83 -3.45
C PHE A 58 13.89 -11.32 -3.81
N ASP A 59 14.92 -11.65 -4.57
CA ASP A 59 15.35 -13.04 -4.77
C ASP A 59 16.18 -13.53 -3.56
N GLU A 60 16.57 -14.81 -3.54
CA GLU A 60 17.29 -15.43 -2.41
C GLU A 60 18.57 -14.69 -1.99
N ASP A 61 19.24 -14.03 -2.94
CA ASP A 61 20.51 -13.32 -2.71
C ASP A 61 20.35 -11.88 -2.16
N ALA A 62 19.12 -11.41 -1.95
CA ALA A 62 18.78 -10.05 -1.50
C ALA A 62 19.39 -8.89 -2.34
N ASN A 63 19.99 -9.21 -3.50
CA ASN A 63 20.60 -8.26 -4.41
C ASN A 63 19.68 -7.98 -5.59
N ILE A 64 19.32 -6.71 -5.77
CA ILE A 64 18.44 -6.28 -6.85
C ILE A 64 19.26 -6.18 -8.14
N THR A 65 19.06 -7.13 -9.05
CA THR A 65 19.65 -7.06 -10.38
C THR A 65 18.97 -5.95 -11.20
N CYS A 66 19.70 -5.37 -12.16
CA CYS A 66 19.12 -4.38 -13.08
C CYS A 66 17.92 -4.96 -13.87
N THR A 67 17.98 -6.23 -14.25
CA THR A 67 16.87 -6.94 -14.89
C THR A 67 15.62 -6.94 -14.00
N ASN A 68 15.79 -7.29 -12.73
CA ASN A 68 14.71 -7.34 -11.75
C ASN A 68 14.13 -5.96 -11.49
N ALA A 69 14.97 -4.94 -11.33
CA ALA A 69 14.52 -3.56 -11.20
C ALA A 69 13.73 -3.08 -12.42
N ALA A 70 14.15 -3.44 -13.64
CA ALA A 70 13.43 -3.09 -14.86
C ALA A 70 12.07 -3.80 -14.96
N LEU A 71 12.01 -5.11 -14.66
CA LEU A 71 10.76 -5.86 -14.64
C LEU A 71 9.78 -5.32 -13.58
N ALA A 72 10.29 -5.03 -12.38
CA ALA A 72 9.51 -4.44 -11.31
C ALA A 72 8.99 -3.05 -11.69
N THR A 73 9.81 -2.22 -12.35
CA THR A 73 9.42 -0.89 -12.85
C THR A 73 8.31 -0.99 -13.89
N ALA A 74 8.42 -1.92 -14.84
CA ALA A 74 7.38 -2.17 -15.85
C ALA A 74 6.05 -2.60 -15.20
N TYR A 75 6.11 -3.56 -14.27
CA TYR A 75 4.95 -4.02 -13.52
C TYR A 75 4.30 -2.89 -12.71
N ARG A 76 5.09 -2.13 -11.96
CA ARG A 76 4.58 -0.99 -11.18
C ARG A 76 3.87 0.03 -12.05
N THR A 77 4.46 0.35 -13.20
CA THR A 77 3.85 1.28 -14.15
C THR A 77 2.52 0.77 -14.68
N GLN A 78 2.40 -0.54 -14.93
CA GLN A 78 1.14 -1.17 -15.32
C GLN A 78 0.10 -1.12 -14.20
N GLN A 79 0.50 -1.31 -12.94
CA GLN A 79 -0.38 -1.18 -11.78
C GLN A 79 -0.87 0.27 -11.62
N ASP A 80 0.01 1.25 -11.71
CA ASP A 80 -0.35 2.68 -11.64
C ASP A 80 -1.28 3.10 -12.78
N ALA A 81 -1.02 2.62 -14.01
CA ALA A 81 -1.92 2.84 -15.15
C ALA A 81 -3.28 2.17 -14.94
N THR A 82 -3.32 0.99 -14.32
CA THR A 82 -4.57 0.30 -14.00
C THR A 82 -5.36 1.07 -12.95
N PHE A 83 -4.69 1.52 -11.90
CA PHE A 83 -5.29 2.37 -10.89
C PHE A 83 -5.89 3.66 -11.45
N HIS A 84 -5.14 4.34 -12.33
CA HIS A 84 -5.62 5.51 -13.03
C HIS A 84 -6.85 5.20 -13.89
N ARG A 85 -6.91 4.04 -14.56
CA ARG A 85 -8.12 3.65 -15.30
C ARG A 85 -9.30 3.39 -14.36
N LEU A 86 -9.09 2.69 -13.25
CA LEU A 86 -10.15 2.41 -12.27
C LEU A 86 -10.72 3.69 -11.65
N SER A 87 -9.90 4.72 -11.41
CA SER A 87 -10.39 6.00 -10.90
C SER A 87 -11.30 6.74 -11.90
N HIS A 88 -11.23 6.40 -13.20
CA HIS A 88 -12.11 6.91 -14.25
C HIS A 88 -13.18 5.90 -14.69
N ALA A 89 -13.22 4.71 -14.10
CA ALA A 89 -14.18 3.67 -14.46
C ALA A 89 -15.59 4.00 -13.94
N ASN A 90 -16.60 3.49 -14.64
CA ASN A 90 -17.98 3.55 -14.20
C ASN A 90 -18.35 2.22 -13.56
N PHE A 91 -18.29 2.18 -12.23
CA PHE A 91 -18.79 1.03 -11.48
C PHE A 91 -20.29 1.14 -11.27
N THR A 92 -20.93 -0.02 -11.13
CA THR A 92 -22.34 -0.09 -10.77
C THR A 92 -22.57 0.31 -9.30
N GLU A 93 -23.79 0.69 -8.95
CA GLU A 93 -24.14 1.11 -7.58
C GLU A 93 -23.82 0.04 -6.52
N HIS A 94 -24.00 -1.25 -6.85
CA HIS A 94 -23.69 -2.34 -5.91
C HIS A 94 -22.20 -2.48 -5.61
N THR A 95 -21.33 -2.14 -6.57
CA THR A 95 -19.88 -2.12 -6.39
C THR A 95 -19.45 -0.99 -5.46
N LEU A 96 -20.13 0.16 -5.58
CA LEU A 96 -19.85 1.42 -4.89
C LEU A 96 -20.43 1.52 -3.47
N ARG A 97 -20.88 0.39 -2.92
CA ARG A 97 -21.30 0.31 -1.52
C ARG A 97 -20.16 0.77 -0.57
N PRO A 98 -20.47 1.20 0.67
CA PRO A 98 -19.46 1.65 1.61
C PRO A 98 -18.30 0.66 1.79
N VAL A 99 -17.12 1.19 2.09
CA VAL A 99 -15.92 0.41 2.36
C VAL A 99 -15.64 0.42 3.85
N HIS A 100 -15.42 -0.76 4.43
CA HIS A 100 -15.10 -0.92 5.84
C HIS A 100 -13.61 -1.22 6.03
N CYS A 101 -12.93 -0.33 6.74
CA CYS A 101 -11.50 -0.39 7.04
C CYS A 101 -11.28 -0.60 8.54
N LEU A 102 -10.54 -1.66 8.89
CA LEU A 102 -10.02 -1.84 10.25
C LEU A 102 -8.61 -1.25 10.34
N PHE A 103 -8.33 -0.40 11.32
CA PHE A 103 -7.02 0.20 11.56
C PHE A 103 -6.48 -0.24 12.93
N LEU A 104 -5.32 -0.90 12.93
CA LEU A 104 -4.71 -1.55 14.08
C LEU A 104 -3.25 -1.09 14.26
N PRO A 105 -2.76 -0.81 15.47
CA PRO A 105 -1.34 -0.84 15.75
C PRO A 105 -0.84 -2.29 15.83
N SER A 106 0.46 -2.52 15.61
CA SER A 106 1.05 -3.88 15.68
C SER A 106 0.95 -4.56 17.05
N ILE A 107 0.75 -3.79 18.11
CA ILE A 107 0.62 -4.30 19.49
C ILE A 107 -0.82 -4.64 19.88
N SER A 108 -1.79 -4.38 19.01
CA SER A 108 -3.19 -4.68 19.32
C SER A 108 -3.42 -6.17 19.43
N HIS A 109 -4.06 -6.58 20.52
CA HIS A 109 -4.57 -7.93 20.67
C HIS A 109 -5.83 -8.11 19.82
N ALA A 110 -5.75 -8.94 18.78
CA ALA A 110 -6.88 -9.23 17.89
C ALA A 110 -8.13 -9.71 18.67
N GLY A 111 -7.91 -10.47 19.76
CA GLY A 111 -8.98 -10.92 20.66
C GLY A 111 -9.66 -9.79 21.45
N ARG A 112 -8.99 -8.65 21.67
CA ARG A 112 -9.50 -7.48 22.42
C ARG A 112 -10.13 -6.40 21.53
N LEU A 113 -10.04 -6.54 20.21
CA LEU A 113 -10.68 -5.61 19.26
C LEU A 113 -12.19 -5.52 19.43
N ARG A 114 -12.80 -6.49 20.11
CA ARG A 114 -14.23 -6.50 20.40
C ARG A 114 -14.69 -5.42 21.37
N ASP A 115 -13.80 -4.92 22.22
CA ASP A 115 -14.19 -4.07 23.36
C ASP A 115 -13.66 -2.63 23.26
N HIS A 116 -12.77 -2.34 22.30
CA HIS A 116 -11.99 -1.10 22.29
C HIS A 116 -11.76 -0.54 20.88
N VAL A 117 -12.80 -0.50 20.06
CA VAL A 117 -12.73 0.07 18.71
C VAL A 117 -13.65 1.28 18.61
N ARG A 118 -13.14 2.37 18.05
CA ARG A 118 -13.92 3.57 17.73
C ARG A 118 -14.28 3.58 16.26
N GLU A 119 -15.51 3.95 15.95
CA GLU A 119 -15.97 4.10 14.57
C GLU A 119 -15.88 5.56 14.12
N TYR A 120 -15.22 5.76 12.99
CA TYR A 120 -15.18 7.03 12.27
C TYR A 120 -15.74 6.82 10.88
N GLN A 121 -16.34 7.86 10.30
CA GLN A 121 -16.75 7.86 8.90
C GLN A 121 -16.20 9.07 8.16
N CYS A 122 -15.90 8.89 6.88
CA CYS A 122 -15.61 9.98 5.96
C CYS A 122 -16.18 9.72 4.56
N ASP A 123 -16.50 10.80 3.85
CA ASP A 123 -16.81 10.78 2.42
C ASP A 123 -15.56 11.09 1.61
N MET A 124 -15.05 10.12 0.88
CA MET A 124 -13.81 10.23 0.13
C MET A 124 -14.07 10.24 -1.37
N GLN A 125 -13.55 11.23 -2.08
CA GLN A 125 -13.51 11.19 -3.54
C GLN A 125 -12.47 10.14 -3.97
N VAL A 126 -12.95 8.95 -4.34
CA VAL A 126 -12.14 7.80 -4.76
C VAL A 126 -12.05 7.73 -6.29
N MET A 127 -13.19 7.88 -6.99
CA MET A 127 -13.24 7.98 -8.45
C MET A 127 -13.38 9.45 -8.88
N ASN A 128 -13.07 9.78 -10.11
CA ASN A 128 -13.12 11.17 -10.60
C ASN A 128 -14.53 11.62 -11.02
N CYS A 129 -15.39 10.69 -11.45
CA CYS A 129 -16.69 11.01 -12.07
C CYS A 129 -17.91 10.46 -11.30
N ALA A 130 -17.72 9.97 -10.08
CA ALA A 130 -18.78 9.39 -9.26
C ALA A 130 -18.94 10.14 -7.92
N PRO A 131 -20.05 9.95 -7.19
CA PRO A 131 -20.21 10.50 -5.85
C PRO A 131 -19.09 10.05 -4.90
N PRO A 132 -18.76 10.85 -3.86
CA PRO A 132 -17.84 10.42 -2.82
C PRO A 132 -18.24 9.06 -2.23
N THR A 133 -17.24 8.20 -2.03
CA THR A 133 -17.39 6.91 -1.38
C THR A 133 -17.41 7.10 0.13
N ARG A 134 -18.43 6.54 0.79
CA ARG A 134 -18.45 6.44 2.25
C ARG A 134 -17.45 5.38 2.71
N VAL A 135 -16.48 5.78 3.52
CA VAL A 135 -15.52 4.88 4.17
C VAL A 135 -15.77 4.90 5.68
N TYR A 136 -15.92 3.72 6.26
CA TYR A 136 -16.02 3.52 7.70
C TYR A 136 -14.69 2.99 8.22
N PHE A 137 -14.12 3.69 9.19
CA PHE A 137 -12.92 3.28 9.89
C PHE A 137 -13.28 2.78 11.27
N HIS A 138 -12.93 1.53 11.54
CA HIS A 138 -12.91 0.95 12.86
C HIS A 138 -11.47 0.99 13.35
N VAL A 139 -11.20 1.86 14.32
CA VAL A 139 -9.85 2.16 14.77
C VAL A 139 -9.70 1.63 16.19
N ALA A 140 -8.69 0.78 16.41
CA ALA A 140 -8.38 0.30 17.75
C ALA A 140 -8.01 1.48 18.67
N SER A 141 -8.43 1.43 19.94
CA SER A 141 -8.29 2.55 20.88
C SER A 141 -6.83 2.93 21.18
N ASP A 142 -5.92 1.97 21.04
CA ASP A 142 -4.48 2.08 21.18
C ASP A 142 -3.79 2.60 19.89
N ALA A 143 -4.52 2.78 18.79
CA ALA A 143 -4.04 3.35 17.53
C ALA A 143 -3.84 4.88 17.61
N THR A 144 -3.02 5.33 18.54
CA THR A 144 -2.82 6.76 18.86
C THR A 144 -2.36 7.61 17.68
N ARG A 145 -1.72 7.00 16.68
CA ARG A 145 -1.19 7.69 15.49
C ARG A 145 -2.20 7.90 14.37
N PHE A 146 -3.37 7.26 14.42
CA PHE A 146 -4.38 7.32 13.35
C PHE A 146 -4.73 8.77 12.96
N HIS A 147 -5.07 9.61 13.95
CA HIS A 147 -5.41 11.02 13.72
C HIS A 147 -4.23 11.80 13.15
N HIS A 148 -3.02 11.56 13.65
CA HIS A 148 -1.80 12.22 13.16
C HIS A 148 -1.55 11.90 11.69
N HIS A 149 -1.64 10.61 11.32
CA HIS A 149 -1.46 10.16 9.95
C HIS A 149 -2.53 10.71 9.00
N TRP A 150 -3.76 10.88 9.48
CA TRP A 150 -4.84 11.42 8.64
C TRP A 150 -4.73 12.93 8.38
N TYR A 151 -4.41 13.72 9.41
CA TYR A 151 -4.48 15.19 9.30
C TYR A 151 -3.18 15.85 8.87
N ARG A 152 -2.02 15.21 9.04
CA ARG A 152 -0.71 15.85 8.84
C ARG A 152 -0.36 16.16 7.38
N LEU A 153 -0.94 15.45 6.41
CA LEU A 153 -0.63 15.60 4.98
C LEU A 153 -1.68 16.41 4.19
N ALA A 154 -2.49 17.25 4.86
CA ALA A 154 -3.31 18.24 4.17
C ALA A 154 -2.41 19.11 3.26
N PRO A 155 -2.45 18.98 1.92
CA PRO A 155 -1.55 19.75 1.09
C PRO A 155 -1.94 21.23 1.18
N THR A 156 -0.93 22.06 1.39
CA THR A 156 -0.91 23.50 1.12
C THR A 156 -1.07 23.83 -0.37
N SER A 157 -1.29 22.84 -1.26
CA SER A 157 -1.49 23.02 -2.69
C SER A 157 -2.85 22.49 -3.16
N VAL A 158 -3.69 23.44 -3.59
CA VAL A 158 -4.87 23.25 -4.46
C VAL A 158 -6.02 22.41 -3.88
N ARG A 159 -6.79 23.06 -3.00
CA ARG A 159 -8.28 23.08 -2.99
C ARG A 159 -9.08 21.77 -2.91
N THR A 160 -8.50 20.61 -2.63
CA THR A 160 -9.28 19.44 -2.21
C THR A 160 -9.42 19.47 -0.69
N CYS A 161 -10.61 19.81 -0.19
CA CYS A 161 -10.95 19.64 1.22
C CYS A 161 -10.66 18.19 1.62
N LEU A 162 -9.79 17.99 2.61
CA LEU A 162 -9.61 16.67 3.21
C LEU A 162 -10.98 16.13 3.66
N PRO A 163 -11.25 14.83 3.47
CA PRO A 163 -12.44 14.23 4.05
C PRO A 163 -12.40 14.44 5.57
N ARG A 164 -13.37 15.18 6.09
CA ARG A 164 -13.51 15.36 7.54
C ARG A 164 -14.03 14.08 8.14
N PHE A 165 -13.37 13.61 9.19
CA PHE A 165 -13.92 12.53 9.99
C PHE A 165 -15.03 13.05 10.88
N SER A 166 -16.08 12.25 11.01
CA SER A 166 -17.03 12.36 12.10
C SER A 166 -16.97 11.07 12.90
N GLU A 167 -16.73 11.18 14.19
CA GLU A 167 -16.91 10.04 15.11
C GLU A 167 -18.39 9.69 15.14
N VAL A 168 -18.70 8.41 14.91
CA VAL A 168 -20.08 7.94 14.96
C VAL A 168 -20.40 7.72 16.43
N GLN A 169 -21.21 8.61 17.02
CA GLN A 169 -21.73 8.38 18.36
C GLN A 169 -22.62 7.14 18.30
N ALA A 170 -22.23 6.10 19.03
CA ALA A 170 -23.06 4.92 19.19
C ALA A 170 -24.40 5.37 19.81
N SER A 171 -25.48 5.25 19.05
CA SER A 171 -26.82 5.39 19.61
C SER A 171 -27.00 4.31 20.67
N GLU A 172 -27.42 4.69 21.89
CA GLU A 172 -27.63 3.78 23.02
C GLU A 172 -28.57 2.59 22.72
N MET A 173 -29.27 2.58 21.57
CA MET A 173 -30.12 1.48 21.12
C MET A 173 -29.49 0.51 20.11
N GLU A 174 -28.38 0.85 19.44
CA GLU A 174 -27.69 -0.14 18.61
C GLU A 174 -26.71 -0.94 19.46
N VAL A 175 -27.17 -2.13 19.87
CA VAL A 175 -26.28 -3.22 20.30
C VAL A 175 -25.12 -3.25 19.31
N VAL A 176 -23.91 -2.91 19.77
CA VAL A 176 -22.68 -2.93 18.97
C VAL A 176 -22.66 -4.25 18.22
N LYS A 177 -23.04 -4.24 16.93
CA LYS A 177 -23.04 -5.44 16.12
C LYS A 177 -21.60 -5.90 16.08
N ARG A 178 -21.32 -7.02 16.75
CA ARG A 178 -20.01 -7.64 16.73
C ARG A 178 -19.67 -7.93 15.28
N ARG A 179 -18.73 -7.16 14.72
CA ARG A 179 -18.17 -7.42 13.40
C ARG A 179 -17.10 -8.49 13.52
N TYR A 180 -17.13 -9.43 12.61
CA TYR A 180 -16.07 -10.41 12.40
C TYR A 180 -14.99 -9.80 11.50
N PHE A 181 -13.77 -10.33 11.53
CA PHE A 181 -12.70 -9.86 10.65
C PHE A 181 -13.06 -9.96 9.17
N THR A 182 -13.88 -10.95 8.80
CA THR A 182 -14.40 -11.16 7.45
C THR A 182 -15.35 -10.06 6.97
N ASP A 183 -15.85 -9.22 7.88
CA ASP A 183 -16.79 -8.14 7.55
C ASP A 183 -16.08 -6.86 7.07
N TYR A 184 -14.75 -6.81 7.20
CA TYR A 184 -13.93 -5.69 6.74
C TYR A 184 -13.48 -5.92 5.31
N ASP A 185 -13.56 -4.90 4.47
CA ASP A 185 -13.01 -4.94 3.12
C ASP A 185 -11.48 -4.73 3.15
N CYS A 186 -10.99 -3.93 4.10
CA CYS A 186 -9.59 -3.58 4.24
C CYS A 186 -9.13 -3.69 5.71
N VAL A 187 -7.90 -4.16 5.92
CA VAL A 187 -7.23 -4.19 7.22
C VAL A 187 -5.90 -3.47 7.09
N ILE A 188 -5.69 -2.43 7.89
CA ILE A 188 -4.49 -1.60 7.90
C ILE A 188 -3.79 -1.81 9.25
N VAL A 189 -2.53 -2.24 9.21
CA VAL A 189 -1.68 -2.40 10.40
C VAL A 189 -0.56 -1.36 10.38
N ASP A 190 -0.60 -0.43 11.33
CA ASP A 190 0.48 0.54 11.62
C ASP A 190 1.43 -0.07 12.65
N ALA A 191 2.58 -0.55 12.18
CA ALA A 191 3.52 -1.29 13.00
C ALA A 191 4.75 -0.47 13.41
N ASP A 192 5.32 -0.86 14.55
CA ASP A 192 6.68 -0.48 14.91
C ASP A 192 7.65 -1.59 14.49
N TYR A 193 8.24 -1.42 13.31
CA TYR A 193 9.16 -2.38 12.72
C TYR A 193 10.53 -2.40 13.39
N GLY A 194 10.86 -1.38 14.20
CA GLY A 194 12.06 -1.43 15.03
C GLY A 194 11.96 -2.41 16.19
N ASN A 195 10.76 -2.97 16.46
CA ASN A 195 10.52 -3.99 17.47
C ASN A 195 9.87 -5.24 16.86
N ALA A 196 10.62 -5.91 15.98
CA ALA A 196 10.14 -7.08 15.22
C ALA A 196 9.56 -8.23 16.08
N TYR A 197 9.99 -8.37 17.35
CA TYR A 197 9.44 -9.37 18.27
C TYR A 197 7.95 -9.20 18.56
N GLN A 198 7.42 -7.97 18.50
CA GLN A 198 6.01 -7.69 18.79
C GLN A 198 5.11 -7.80 17.55
N LEU A 199 5.69 -7.67 16.35
CA LEU A 199 4.98 -7.83 15.08
C LEU A 199 4.47 -9.26 14.84
N TYR A 200 5.15 -10.24 15.41
CA TYR A 200 4.78 -11.66 15.35
C TYR A 200 4.03 -12.16 16.57
N SER A 201 3.18 -11.32 17.15
CA SER A 201 2.17 -11.84 18.08
C SER A 201 1.32 -12.90 17.37
N SER A 202 0.90 -13.94 18.12
CA SER A 202 -0.04 -14.95 17.62
C SER A 202 -1.28 -14.30 17.02
N ASP A 203 -1.68 -13.15 17.56
CA ASP A 203 -2.86 -12.39 17.15
C ASP A 203 -2.77 -11.83 15.72
N ILE A 204 -1.63 -11.26 15.30
CA ILE A 204 -1.45 -10.79 13.92
C ILE A 204 -1.38 -11.98 12.96
N LYS A 205 -0.74 -13.07 13.37
CA LYS A 205 -0.69 -14.28 12.55
C LYS A 205 -2.09 -14.86 12.33
N ASP A 206 -2.89 -14.97 13.39
CA ASP A 206 -4.27 -15.45 13.31
C ASP A 206 -5.15 -14.52 12.46
N LEU A 207 -4.97 -13.20 12.61
CA LEU A 207 -5.61 -12.20 11.76
C LEU A 207 -5.30 -12.47 10.28
N LEU A 208 -4.03 -12.55 9.92
CA LEU A 208 -3.57 -12.81 8.55
C LEU A 208 -4.11 -14.14 8.02
N CYS A 209 -4.02 -15.22 8.80
CA CYS A 209 -4.55 -16.53 8.41
C CYS A 209 -6.08 -16.53 8.18
N SER A 210 -6.82 -15.62 8.83
CA SER A 210 -8.27 -15.50 8.66
C SER A 210 -8.70 -14.66 7.44
N MET A 211 -7.77 -13.95 6.81
CA MET A 211 -8.10 -13.05 5.71
C MET A 211 -8.43 -13.81 4.43
N THR A 212 -9.36 -13.25 3.66
CA THR A 212 -9.90 -13.83 2.43
C THR A 212 -9.46 -13.05 1.19
N ARG A 213 -9.55 -13.66 0.01
CA ARG A 213 -9.26 -13.03 -1.30
C ARG A 213 -10.07 -11.76 -1.60
N SER A 214 -11.20 -11.55 -0.92
CA SER A 214 -12.00 -10.33 -1.07
C SER A 214 -11.45 -9.13 -0.30
N GLN A 215 -10.50 -9.35 0.60
CA GLN A 215 -9.95 -8.33 1.48
C GLN A 215 -8.61 -7.80 0.98
N THR A 216 -8.28 -6.57 1.40
CA THR A 216 -6.94 -6.00 1.23
C THR A 216 -6.27 -5.87 2.60
N PHE A 217 -5.06 -6.41 2.73
CA PHE A 217 -4.17 -6.14 3.85
C PHE A 217 -3.21 -5.02 3.45
N ILE A 218 -3.05 -4.02 4.30
CA ILE A 218 -1.99 -3.03 4.13
C ILE A 218 -1.24 -2.94 5.43
N THR A 219 0.08 -2.94 5.34
CA THR A 219 0.91 -2.61 6.48
C THR A 219 1.78 -1.41 6.17
N THR A 220 1.93 -0.58 7.19
CA THR A 220 2.71 0.64 7.18
C THR A 220 3.32 0.78 8.55
N GLY A 221 4.25 1.72 8.74
CA GLY A 221 4.84 1.86 10.06
C GLY A 221 6.03 2.77 10.13
N ILE A 222 6.68 2.70 11.29
CA ILE A 222 7.92 3.41 11.59
C ILE A 222 9.06 2.40 11.76
N LEU A 223 10.28 2.88 11.49
CA LEU A 223 11.53 2.16 11.68
C LEU A 223 12.48 3.02 12.54
N LEU A 224 11.98 3.56 13.67
CA LEU A 224 12.69 4.59 14.47
C LEU A 224 14.09 4.16 14.94
N TYR A 225 14.33 2.86 15.06
CA TYR A 225 15.57 2.30 15.61
C TYR A 225 16.54 1.78 14.55
N ILE A 226 16.12 1.73 13.28
CA ILE A 226 16.99 1.29 12.19
C ILE A 226 17.69 2.52 11.61
N LYS A 227 19.02 2.55 11.72
CA LYS A 227 19.85 3.61 11.17
C LYS A 227 20.09 3.35 9.68
N ASP A 228 20.44 4.41 8.96
CA ASP A 228 20.91 4.36 7.57
C ASP A 228 19.86 3.99 6.51
N LEU A 229 18.56 4.08 6.83
CA LEU A 229 17.49 4.03 5.84
C LEU A 229 17.32 5.41 5.20
N VAL A 230 17.77 5.52 3.94
CA VAL A 230 17.84 6.79 3.22
C VAL A 230 16.63 6.99 2.33
N THR A 231 16.08 5.90 1.79
CA THR A 231 15.02 5.91 0.78
C THR A 231 13.76 5.20 1.26
N ASN A 232 12.61 5.48 0.62
CA ASN A 232 11.37 4.75 0.90
C ASN A 232 11.55 3.25 0.63
N PHE A 233 12.33 2.93 -0.40
CA PHE A 233 12.62 1.56 -0.77
C PHE A 233 13.39 0.81 0.33
N ASP A 234 14.42 1.42 0.93
CA ASP A 234 15.15 0.83 2.06
C ASP A 234 14.19 0.52 3.21
N CYS A 235 13.28 1.45 3.52
CA CYS A 235 12.25 1.22 4.54
C CYS A 235 11.33 0.05 4.20
N MET A 236 10.79 -0.01 2.98
CA MET A 236 9.89 -1.10 2.60
C MET A 236 10.61 -2.45 2.55
N GLN A 237 11.89 -2.46 2.17
CA GLN A 237 12.74 -3.65 2.23
C GLN A 237 12.91 -4.12 3.68
N GLU A 238 13.24 -3.23 4.60
CA GLU A 238 13.35 -3.59 6.03
C GLU A 238 12.01 -4.04 6.62
N MET A 239 10.89 -3.41 6.25
CA MET A 239 9.55 -3.88 6.64
C MET A 239 9.29 -5.29 6.12
N PHE A 240 9.61 -5.57 4.86
CA PHE A 240 9.43 -6.90 4.26
C PHE A 240 10.24 -7.98 4.99
N TRP A 241 11.51 -7.71 5.29
CA TRP A 241 12.36 -8.65 6.02
C TRP A 241 11.97 -8.80 7.50
N SER A 242 11.51 -7.71 8.13
CA SER A 242 10.93 -7.74 9.48
C SER A 242 9.63 -8.55 9.55
N LEU A 243 8.92 -8.68 8.42
CA LEU A 243 7.78 -9.59 8.25
C LEU A 243 8.19 -10.99 7.80
N GLY A 244 9.49 -11.33 7.79
CA GLY A 244 10.01 -12.68 7.57
C GLY A 244 10.29 -13.06 6.13
N GLY A 245 10.25 -12.09 5.20
CA GLY A 245 10.53 -12.31 3.77
C GLY A 245 9.64 -13.40 3.15
N PHE A 246 10.08 -14.12 2.12
CA PHE A 246 9.24 -15.20 1.58
C PHE A 246 9.28 -16.50 2.40
N GLN A 247 10.38 -16.76 3.10
CA GLN A 247 10.62 -18.04 3.76
C GLN A 247 9.84 -18.21 5.08
N SER A 248 9.64 -17.12 5.81
CA SER A 248 9.05 -17.16 7.16
C SER A 248 7.87 -16.19 7.34
N SER A 249 7.41 -15.53 6.27
CA SER A 249 6.33 -14.55 6.38
C SER A 249 4.94 -15.16 6.30
N PRO A 250 3.99 -14.72 7.14
CA PRO A 250 2.57 -14.95 6.91
C PRO A 250 2.08 -14.30 5.60
N LEU A 251 2.79 -13.31 5.04
CA LEU A 251 2.43 -12.66 3.77
C LEU A 251 2.50 -13.60 2.58
N SER A 252 3.43 -14.56 2.55
CA SER A 252 3.55 -15.51 1.43
C SER A 252 2.40 -16.51 1.38
N GLN A 253 1.73 -16.73 2.51
CA GLN A 253 0.57 -17.62 2.65
C GLN A 253 -0.76 -16.87 2.64
N LEU A 254 -0.72 -15.54 2.61
CA LEU A 254 -1.91 -14.72 2.72
C LEU A 254 -2.77 -14.86 1.47
N SER A 255 -4.05 -15.20 1.66
CA SER A 255 -4.97 -15.29 0.53
C SER A 255 -5.47 -13.93 0.03
N ALA A 256 -5.40 -12.91 0.90
CA ALA A 256 -5.76 -11.53 0.59
C ALA A 256 -4.68 -10.83 -0.24
N ASN A 257 -5.10 -9.82 -1.01
CA ASN A 257 -4.15 -8.87 -1.61
C ASN A 257 -3.44 -8.14 -0.48
N TRP A 258 -2.12 -7.99 -0.57
CA TRP A 258 -1.36 -7.24 0.43
C TRP A 258 -0.40 -6.23 -0.15
N ARG A 259 -0.16 -5.18 0.65
CA ARG A 259 0.84 -4.16 0.36
C ARG A 259 1.59 -3.72 1.60
N ILE A 260 2.88 -3.48 1.42
CA ILE A 260 3.71 -2.69 2.32
C ILE A 260 3.67 -1.27 1.78
N TRP A 261 3.33 -0.30 2.63
CA TRP A 261 3.27 1.10 2.26
C TRP A 261 4.29 1.89 3.08
N CYS A 262 5.07 2.74 2.41
CA CYS A 262 6.00 3.65 3.05
C CYS A 262 5.99 4.99 2.31
N ASN A 263 5.92 6.08 3.05
CA ASN A 263 6.06 7.42 2.48
C ASN A 263 6.97 8.24 3.41
N GLN A 264 8.23 7.86 3.48
CA GLN A 264 9.27 8.58 4.19
C GLN A 264 9.81 9.71 3.30
N HIS A 265 9.00 10.73 3.03
CA HIS A 265 9.57 11.94 2.42
C HIS A 265 10.38 12.70 3.49
N GLN A 266 11.70 12.67 3.39
CA GLN A 266 12.65 13.58 4.07
C GLN A 266 12.41 13.76 5.58
N ASN A 267 12.69 12.72 6.38
CA ASN A 267 12.74 12.76 7.85
C ASN A 267 11.42 12.97 8.61
N ASP A 268 10.27 13.09 7.94
CA ASP A 268 9.02 13.42 8.63
C ASP A 268 8.10 12.21 8.93
N PHE A 269 8.46 11.00 8.50
CA PHE A 269 7.72 9.74 8.72
C PHE A 269 6.20 9.87 8.45
N THR A 270 5.82 10.64 7.44
CA THR A 270 4.43 10.98 7.15
C THR A 270 3.80 10.01 6.16
N ILE A 271 2.96 9.11 6.65
CA ILE A 271 2.19 8.18 5.80
C ILE A 271 1.01 8.92 5.19
N ASP A 272 0.90 8.94 3.86
CA ASP A 272 -0.30 9.45 3.16
C ASP A 272 -1.44 8.43 3.26
N LEU A 273 -2.10 8.44 4.43
CA LEU A 273 -3.20 7.54 4.74
C LEU A 273 -4.39 7.75 3.78
N VAL A 274 -4.56 8.96 3.24
CA VAL A 274 -5.63 9.26 2.27
C VAL A 274 -5.35 8.61 0.94
N GLU A 275 -4.13 8.76 0.40
CA GLU A 275 -3.70 8.07 -0.83
C GLU A 275 -3.79 6.55 -0.68
N MET A 276 -3.31 6.01 0.45
CA MET A 276 -3.36 4.58 0.75
C MET A 276 -4.80 4.04 0.80
N VAL A 277 -5.72 4.75 1.46
CA VAL A 277 -7.13 4.35 1.55
C VAL A 277 -7.85 4.48 0.21
N ARG A 278 -7.58 5.53 -0.58
CA ARG A 278 -8.09 5.63 -1.96
C ARG A 278 -7.67 4.41 -2.77
N TRP A 279 -6.41 3.99 -2.60
CA TRP A 279 -5.88 2.80 -3.24
C TRP A 279 -6.64 1.53 -2.83
N ALA A 280 -6.80 1.33 -1.53
CA ALA A 280 -7.55 0.21 -0.99
C ALA A 280 -9.00 0.17 -1.49
N CYS A 281 -9.66 1.33 -1.59
CA CYS A 281 -11.04 1.42 -2.07
C CYS A 281 -11.18 1.00 -3.54
N LEU A 282 -10.26 1.41 -4.42
CA LEU A 282 -10.31 0.99 -5.84
C LEU A 282 -9.99 -0.50 -6.01
N ASP A 283 -9.09 -1.04 -5.20
CA ASP A 283 -8.79 -2.48 -5.15
C ASP A 283 -10.04 -3.29 -4.73
N VAL A 284 -10.77 -2.79 -3.72
CA VAL A 284 -12.07 -3.34 -3.31
C VAL A 284 -13.12 -3.24 -4.41
N PHE A 285 -13.23 -2.10 -5.11
CA PHE A 285 -14.20 -1.92 -6.20
C PHE A 285 -13.92 -2.84 -7.39
N ALA A 286 -12.66 -2.95 -7.81
CA ALA A 286 -12.26 -3.86 -8.88
C ALA A 286 -12.72 -5.30 -8.54
N ARG A 287 -12.40 -5.78 -7.34
CA ARG A 287 -12.83 -7.12 -6.90
C ARG A 287 -14.34 -7.30 -6.85
N ARG A 288 -15.08 -6.32 -6.29
CA ARG A 288 -16.55 -6.36 -6.22
C ARG A 288 -17.20 -6.37 -7.60
N SER A 289 -16.55 -5.78 -8.60
CA SER A 289 -17.03 -5.77 -9.99
C SER A 289 -16.69 -7.04 -10.78
N GLY A 290 -15.85 -7.93 -10.23
CA GLY A 290 -15.33 -9.10 -10.94
C GLY A 290 -14.18 -8.78 -11.90
N GLU A 291 -13.75 -7.52 -11.99
CA GLU A 291 -12.50 -7.13 -12.63
C GLU A 291 -11.33 -7.59 -11.76
N ALA A 292 -10.71 -8.72 -12.12
CA ALA A 292 -9.50 -9.15 -11.44
C ALA A 292 -8.37 -8.17 -11.75
N LEU A 293 -7.92 -7.42 -10.74
CA LEU A 293 -6.58 -6.86 -10.74
C LEU A 293 -5.60 -8.04 -10.80
N HIS A 294 -4.76 -8.08 -11.82
CA HIS A 294 -3.64 -9.03 -11.84
C HIS A 294 -2.71 -8.65 -10.68
N CYS A 295 -2.82 -9.37 -9.57
CA CYS A 295 -1.89 -9.36 -8.44
C CYS A 295 -0.95 -10.55 -8.54
#